data_AF-A0AAP5QG27-F1
#
_entry.id   AF-A0AAP5QG27-F1
#
_cell.length_a   1.000
_cell.length_b   1.000
_cell.length_c   1.000
_cell.angle_alpha   90.00
_cell.angle_beta   90.00
_cell.angle_gamma   90.00
#
_symmetry.space_group_name_H-M   'P 1'
#
loop_
_entity.id
_entity.type
_entity.pdbx_description
1 polymer ?
#
loop_
_entity_poly.entity_id
_entity_poly.type
_entity_poly.pdbx_seq_one_letter_code
_entity_poly.pdbx_strand_id
1 'polypeptide(L)'
;MGKITGTRYGSIAQFLHWCTAILVLVAFMYGPGGPEQRVYSSVHEFDRRLHETLGLCVFTLAVIRLLWRTIDARPEPPPVSRWMRVVATVVQGLLYMLLLALPLTAIAGAWLEGHPLALVAGVEIPPLLGASHNAGATFASVHKWLGDAIMWLAGLHALAALYHHVVLKDGVLTTMLPRWFPAGRARTDR
;
A
#
# COMPACT_ATOMS: atom_id res chain seq x y z
N MET A 1 -19.04 -28.30 -10.16
CA MET A 1 -17.71 -27.78 -9.73
C MET A 1 -17.24 -26.78 -10.80
N GLY A 2 -17.49 -25.49 -10.64
CA GLY A 2 -17.16 -24.49 -11.66
C GLY A 2 -15.65 -24.21 -11.68
N LYS A 3 -14.99 -24.53 -12.80
CA LYS A 3 -13.61 -24.07 -13.05
C LYS A 3 -13.64 -22.55 -13.16
N ILE A 4 -13.06 -21.82 -12.21
CA ILE A 4 -12.82 -20.38 -12.39
C ILE A 4 -11.59 -20.24 -13.31
N THR A 5 -11.82 -20.28 -14.62
CA THR A 5 -10.81 -19.90 -15.64
C THR A 5 -10.96 -18.42 -15.93
N GLY A 6 -10.39 -17.60 -15.05
CA GLY A 6 -10.30 -16.15 -15.23
C GLY A 6 -8.85 -15.74 -15.46
N THR A 7 -8.57 -14.99 -16.52
CA THR A 7 -7.29 -14.31 -16.74
C THR A 7 -7.14 -13.05 -15.89
N ARG A 8 -8.08 -12.79 -14.96
CA ARG A 8 -8.15 -11.57 -14.14
C ARG A 8 -8.57 -11.86 -12.71
N TYR A 9 -8.12 -11.02 -11.79
CA TYR A 9 -8.57 -11.01 -10.40
C TYR A 9 -10.06 -10.63 -10.28
N GLY A 10 -10.69 -11.05 -9.19
CA GLY A 10 -12.05 -10.63 -8.84
C GLY A 10 -12.16 -9.12 -8.63
N SER A 11 -13.35 -8.55 -8.84
CA SER A 11 -13.60 -7.11 -8.71
C SER A 11 -13.25 -6.57 -7.32
N ILE A 12 -13.48 -7.35 -6.27
CA ILE A 12 -13.13 -6.99 -4.89
C ILE A 12 -11.61 -6.86 -4.73
N ALA A 13 -10.83 -7.82 -5.21
CA ALA A 13 -9.37 -7.75 -5.14
C ALA A 13 -8.81 -6.56 -5.94
N GLN A 14 -9.38 -6.27 -7.11
CA GLN A 14 -9.02 -5.10 -7.91
C GLN A 14 -9.34 -3.79 -7.19
N PHE A 15 -10.55 -3.67 -6.63
CA PHE A 15 -10.97 -2.50 -5.86
C PHE A 15 -10.03 -2.26 -4.67
N LEU A 16 -9.80 -3.28 -3.83
CA LEU A 16 -8.90 -3.17 -2.69
C LEU A 16 -7.48 -2.76 -3.11
N HIS A 17 -6.96 -3.29 -4.21
CA HIS A 17 -5.63 -2.93 -4.72
C HIS A 17 -5.55 -1.46 -5.14
N TRP A 18 -6.46 -1.01 -6.01
CA TRP A 18 -6.42 0.36 -6.55
C TRP A 18 -6.75 1.40 -5.48
N CYS A 19 -7.70 1.13 -4.58
CA CYS A 19 -7.95 1.99 -3.44
C CYS A 19 -6.72 2.12 -2.54
N THR A 20 -6.04 1.01 -2.24
CA THR A 20 -4.79 1.05 -1.46
C THR A 20 -3.72 1.89 -2.18
N ALA A 21 -3.51 1.67 -3.48
CA ALA A 21 -2.50 2.40 -4.24
C ALA A 21 -2.75 3.92 -4.27
N ILE A 22 -4.00 4.33 -4.50
CA ILE A 22 -4.38 5.75 -4.48
C ILE A 22 -4.21 6.34 -3.08
N LEU A 23 -4.68 5.66 -2.04
CA LEU A 23 -4.58 6.17 -0.67
C LEU A 23 -3.13 6.27 -0.19
N VAL A 24 -2.25 5.34 -0.57
CA VAL A 24 -0.81 5.44 -0.29
C VAL A 24 -0.21 6.69 -0.92
N LEU A 25 -0.51 6.94 -2.20
CA LEU A 25 0.00 8.12 -2.91
C LEU A 25 -0.48 9.41 -2.27
N VAL A 26 -1.79 9.52 -1.99
CA VAL A 26 -2.37 10.70 -1.34
C VAL A 26 -1.82 10.88 0.07
N ALA A 27 -1.76 9.81 0.88
CA ALA A 27 -1.16 9.87 2.21
C ALA A 27 0.27 10.38 2.16
N PHE A 28 1.10 9.87 1.23
CA PHE A 28 2.48 10.33 1.09
C PHE A 28 2.58 11.83 0.74
N MET A 29 1.72 12.33 -0.16
CA MET A 29 1.71 13.75 -0.54
C MET A 29 1.37 14.69 0.63
N TYR A 30 0.52 14.25 1.55
CA TYR A 30 0.09 15.04 2.72
C TYR A 30 0.92 14.78 3.97
N GLY A 31 1.95 13.92 3.93
CA GLY A 31 2.80 13.67 5.10
C GLY A 31 3.70 14.88 5.38
N PRO A 32 3.50 15.66 6.47
CA PRO A 32 4.25 16.91 6.65
C PRO A 32 5.76 16.66 6.76
N GLY A 33 6.24 15.58 7.39
CA GLY A 33 7.67 15.29 7.53
C GLY A 33 8.46 16.32 8.37
N GLY A 34 9.72 16.01 8.67
CA GLY A 34 10.58 16.86 9.51
C GLY A 34 10.39 16.61 11.02
N PRO A 35 10.92 17.51 11.87
CA PRO A 35 10.88 17.34 13.33
C PRO A 35 9.46 17.46 13.88
N GLU A 36 9.25 16.89 15.05
CA GLU A 36 7.97 16.85 15.77
C GLU A 36 7.29 18.23 15.86
N GLN A 37 8.03 19.27 16.23
CA GLN A 37 7.49 20.63 16.41
C GLN A 37 6.88 21.18 15.11
N ARG A 38 7.43 20.79 13.96
CA ARG A 38 6.88 21.16 12.66
C ARG A 38 5.62 20.36 12.36
N VAL A 39 5.69 19.04 12.51
CA VAL A 39 4.58 18.11 12.23
C VAL A 39 3.34 18.49 13.05
N TYR A 40 3.50 18.84 14.32
CA TYR A 40 2.41 19.19 15.23
C TYR A 40 2.14 20.70 15.33
N SER A 41 2.70 21.51 14.43
CA SER A 41 2.35 22.93 14.34
C SER A 41 0.95 23.13 13.74
N SER A 42 0.31 24.26 14.06
CA SER A 42 -1.03 24.60 13.54
C SER A 42 -1.08 24.69 12.01
N VAL A 43 0.04 25.08 11.37
CA VAL A 43 0.15 25.17 9.90
C VAL A 43 0.02 23.80 9.23
N HIS A 44 0.48 22.73 9.90
CA HIS A 44 0.45 21.37 9.37
C HIS A 44 -0.67 20.51 9.97
N GLU A 45 -1.56 21.08 10.78
CA GLU A 45 -2.60 20.31 11.47
C GLU A 45 -3.51 19.57 10.50
N PHE A 46 -3.98 20.24 9.44
CA PHE A 46 -4.84 19.62 8.44
C PHE A 46 -4.13 18.48 7.72
N ASP A 47 -2.93 18.74 7.19
CA ASP A 47 -2.11 17.77 6.46
C ASP A 47 -1.82 16.55 7.32
N ARG A 48 -1.40 16.78 8.58
CA ARG A 48 -1.13 15.73 9.56
C ARG A 48 -2.35 14.88 9.85
N ARG A 49 -3.50 15.49 10.21
CA ARG A 49 -4.73 14.75 10.52
C ARG A 49 -5.21 13.94 9.33
N LEU A 50 -5.12 14.51 8.12
CA LEU A 50 -5.46 13.82 6.89
C LEU A 50 -4.51 12.64 6.64
N HIS A 51 -3.20 12.85 6.75
CA HIS A 51 -2.18 11.81 6.60
C HIS A 51 -2.39 10.64 7.58
N GLU A 52 -2.57 10.93 8.88
CA GLU A 52 -2.82 9.92 9.92
C GLU A 52 -4.07 9.10 9.61
N THR A 53 -5.17 9.77 9.25
CA THR A 53 -6.44 9.11 8.89
C THR A 53 -6.27 8.21 7.66
N LEU A 54 -5.65 8.72 6.60
CA LEU A 54 -5.40 7.95 5.38
C LEU A 54 -4.47 6.76 5.64
N GLY A 55 -3.46 6.92 6.49
CA GLY A 55 -2.55 5.86 6.92
C GLY A 55 -3.30 4.72 7.63
N LEU A 56 -4.24 5.03 8.51
CA LEU A 56 -5.11 4.04 9.16
C LEU A 56 -6.07 3.36 8.16
N CYS A 57 -6.60 4.10 7.18
CA CYS A 57 -7.39 3.50 6.10
C CYS A 57 -6.53 2.53 5.26
N VAL A 58 -5.31 2.91 4.90
CA VAL A 58 -4.36 2.03 4.18
C VAL A 58 -4.07 0.78 4.99
N PHE A 59 -3.78 0.91 6.29
CA PHE A 59 -3.55 -0.24 7.18
C PHE A 59 -4.73 -1.21 7.15
N THR A 60 -5.95 -0.67 7.34
CA THR A 60 -7.19 -1.44 7.39
C THR A 60 -7.43 -2.16 6.05
N LEU A 61 -7.28 -1.46 4.93
CA LEU A 61 -7.42 -2.06 3.60
C LEU A 61 -6.34 -3.11 3.33
N ALA A 62 -5.11 -2.90 3.78
CA ALA A 62 -4.03 -3.87 3.62
C ALA A 62 -4.33 -5.17 4.38
N VAL A 63 -4.84 -5.07 5.62
CA VAL A 63 -5.29 -6.23 6.41
C VAL A 63 -6.46 -6.94 5.72
N ILE A 64 -7.51 -6.20 5.33
CA ILE A 64 -8.66 -6.76 4.60
C ILE A 64 -8.19 -7.45 3.32
N ARG A 65 -7.30 -6.84 2.56
CA ARG A 65 -6.75 -7.41 1.32
C ARG A 65 -5.93 -8.67 1.57
N LEU A 66 -5.17 -8.73 2.67
CA LEU A 66 -4.42 -9.93 3.04
C LEU A 66 -5.34 -11.09 3.43
N LEU A 67 -6.39 -10.81 4.20
CA LEU A 67 -7.43 -11.79 4.54
C LEU A 67 -8.22 -12.22 3.31
N TRP A 68 -8.62 -11.29 2.45
CA TRP A 68 -9.33 -11.60 1.21
C TRP A 68 -8.51 -12.52 0.30
N ARG A 69 -7.19 -12.32 0.24
CA ARG A 69 -6.27 -13.14 -0.55
C ARG A 69 -6.23 -14.62 -0.13
N THR A 70 -6.64 -14.97 1.10
CA THR A 70 -6.68 -16.37 1.56
C THR A 70 -7.92 -17.12 1.08
N ILE A 71 -8.99 -16.39 0.74
CA ILE A 71 -10.27 -16.95 0.31
C ILE A 71 -10.55 -16.74 -1.19
N ASP A 72 -9.92 -15.75 -1.83
CA ASP A 72 -10.14 -15.42 -3.24
C ASP A 72 -9.43 -16.40 -4.19
N ALA A 73 -10.10 -16.73 -5.29
CA ALA A 73 -9.53 -17.56 -6.34
C ALA A 73 -8.53 -16.75 -7.16
N ARG A 74 -7.26 -17.16 -7.17
CA ARG A 74 -6.23 -16.48 -7.95
C ARG A 74 -6.37 -16.82 -9.44
N PRO A 75 -6.25 -15.82 -10.33
CA PRO A 75 -6.18 -16.10 -11.77
C PRO A 75 -4.94 -16.95 -12.09
N GLU A 76 -5.00 -17.66 -13.20
CA GLU A 76 -3.86 -18.42 -13.69
C GLU A 76 -2.69 -17.45 -13.98
N PRO A 77 -1.47 -17.73 -13.47
CA PRO A 77 -0.37 -16.81 -13.63
C PRO A 77 0.03 -16.70 -15.11
N PRO A 78 0.29 -15.49 -15.62
CA PRO A 78 0.76 -15.31 -16.98
C PRO A 78 2.10 -16.05 -17.21
N PRO A 79 2.37 -16.50 -18.45
CA PRO A 79 3.53 -17.34 -18.78
C PRO A 79 4.83 -16.51 -18.84
N VAL A 80 5.27 -16.00 -17.69
CA VAL A 80 6.52 -15.24 -17.54
C VAL A 80 7.69 -16.17 -17.20
N SER A 81 8.93 -15.68 -17.23
CA SER A 81 10.09 -16.47 -16.82
C SER A 81 10.07 -16.79 -15.31
N ARG A 82 10.75 -17.87 -14.88
CA ARG A 82 10.77 -18.27 -13.46
C ARG A 82 11.34 -17.19 -12.55
N TRP A 83 12.41 -16.51 -12.97
CA TRP A 83 13.03 -15.47 -12.16
C TRP A 83 12.11 -14.25 -12.00
N MET A 84 11.37 -13.85 -13.05
CA MET A 84 10.37 -12.77 -12.96
C MET A 84 9.27 -13.10 -11.95
N ARG A 85 8.80 -14.36 -11.90
CA ARG A 85 7.83 -14.80 -10.87
C ARG A 85 8.38 -14.68 -9.44
N VAL A 86 9.64 -15.07 -9.23
CA VAL A 86 10.28 -15.00 -7.92
C VAL A 86 10.41 -13.54 -7.48
N VAL A 87 10.94 -12.67 -8.35
CA VAL A 87 11.08 -11.24 -8.07
C VAL A 87 9.72 -10.60 -7.78
N ALA A 88 8.68 -10.91 -8.58
CA ALA A 88 7.34 -10.41 -8.34
C ALA A 88 6.79 -10.83 -6.97
N THR A 89 7.04 -12.09 -6.56
CA THR A 89 6.61 -12.59 -5.24
C THR A 89 7.33 -11.86 -4.10
N VAL A 90 8.64 -11.64 -4.24
CA VAL A 90 9.44 -10.91 -3.24
C VAL A 90 8.97 -9.46 -3.13
N VAL A 91 8.85 -8.75 -4.25
CA VAL A 91 8.38 -7.35 -4.27
C VAL A 91 7.00 -7.23 -3.66
N GLN A 92 6.06 -8.12 -4.00
CA GLN A 92 4.74 -8.13 -3.39
C GLN A 92 4.80 -8.39 -1.88
N GLY A 93 5.62 -9.34 -1.42
CA GLY A 93 5.82 -9.62 -0.01
C GLY A 93 6.37 -8.41 0.75
N LEU A 94 7.38 -7.75 0.19
CA LEU A 94 7.96 -6.52 0.75
C LEU A 94 6.94 -5.38 0.79
N LEU A 95 6.15 -5.18 -0.26
CA LEU A 95 5.07 -4.17 -0.26
C LEU A 95 4.04 -4.44 0.84
N TYR A 96 3.62 -5.69 1.04
CA TYR A 96 2.71 -6.03 2.14
C TYR A 96 3.34 -5.75 3.51
N MET A 97 4.61 -6.13 3.70
CA MET A 97 5.33 -5.86 4.95
C MET A 97 5.41 -4.35 5.23
N LEU A 98 5.75 -3.54 4.22
CA LEU A 98 5.81 -2.08 4.34
C LEU A 98 4.43 -1.47 4.62
N LEU A 99 3.37 -1.90 3.92
CA LEU A 99 2.00 -1.42 4.12
C LEU A 99 1.48 -1.64 5.55
N LEU A 100 1.98 -2.66 6.24
CA LEU A 100 1.63 -2.93 7.64
C LEU A 100 2.58 -2.24 8.62
N ALA A 101 3.89 -2.27 8.36
CA ALA A 101 4.90 -1.70 9.25
C ALA A 101 4.83 -0.16 9.32
N LEU A 102 4.49 0.50 8.21
CA LEU A 102 4.41 1.96 8.14
C LEU A 102 3.39 2.56 9.13
N PRO A 103 2.11 2.17 9.11
CA PRO A 103 1.14 2.69 10.07
C PRO A 103 1.50 2.32 11.51
N LEU A 104 2.01 1.10 11.74
CA LEU A 104 2.42 0.65 13.08
C LEU A 104 3.57 1.50 13.66
N THR A 105 4.55 1.87 12.83
CA THR A 105 5.65 2.74 13.26
C THR A 105 5.19 4.17 13.53
N ALA A 106 4.25 4.72 12.74
CA ALA A 106 3.63 6.01 13.03
C ALA A 106 2.84 5.99 14.34
N ILE A 107 2.02 4.96 14.56
CA ILE A 107 1.24 4.77 15.78
C ILE A 107 2.16 4.74 17.01
N ALA A 108 3.20 3.90 16.95
CA ALA A 108 4.18 3.80 18.03
C ALA A 108 4.89 5.14 18.27
N GLY A 109 5.37 5.81 17.21
CA GLY A 109 6.04 7.11 17.31
C GLY A 109 5.16 8.18 17.96
N ALA A 110 3.93 8.36 17.46
CA ALA A 110 2.99 9.35 18.00
C ALA A 110 2.65 9.09 19.47
N TRP A 111 2.33 7.84 19.82
CA TRP A 111 1.97 7.49 21.21
C TRP A 111 3.15 7.61 22.18
N LEU A 112 4.37 7.29 21.76
CA LEU A 112 5.57 7.46 22.59
C LEU A 112 5.92 8.93 22.82
N GLU A 113 5.54 9.83 21.91
CA GLU A 113 5.62 11.29 22.10
C GLU A 113 4.39 11.88 22.82
N GLY A 114 3.41 11.04 23.20
CA GLY A 114 2.19 11.48 23.89
C GLY A 114 1.15 12.16 23.00
N HIS A 115 1.29 12.05 21.68
CA HIS A 115 0.32 12.61 20.73
C HIS A 115 -0.83 11.64 20.45
N PRO A 116 -2.08 12.11 20.49
CA PRO A 116 -3.21 11.31 20.02
C PRO A 116 -3.16 11.15 18.50
N LEU A 117 -3.70 10.04 18.01
CA LEU A 117 -3.84 9.79 16.58
C LEU A 117 -5.20 10.27 16.09
N ALA A 118 -5.22 11.06 15.02
CA ALA A 118 -6.44 11.46 14.36
C ALA A 118 -7.11 10.28 13.63
N LEU A 119 -8.43 10.25 13.72
CA LEU A 119 -9.30 9.32 13.03
C LEU A 119 -10.36 10.08 12.22
N VAL A 120 -11.18 9.32 11.48
CA VAL A 120 -12.28 9.88 10.69
C VAL A 120 -13.25 10.66 11.60
N ALA A 121 -13.79 11.76 11.07
CA ALA A 121 -14.80 12.60 11.73
C ALA A 121 -14.36 13.26 13.04
N GLY A 122 -13.05 13.51 13.22
CA GLY A 122 -12.53 14.25 14.37
C GLY A 122 -12.40 13.42 15.64
N VAL A 123 -12.60 12.10 15.55
CA VAL A 123 -12.29 11.18 16.66
C VAL A 123 -10.78 11.05 16.79
N GLU A 124 -10.30 10.92 18.02
CA GLU A 124 -8.88 10.73 18.32
C GLU A 124 -8.67 9.47 19.17
N ILE A 125 -7.61 8.72 18.88
CA ILE A 125 -7.20 7.56 19.69
C ILE A 125 -6.11 8.03 20.66
N PRO A 126 -6.35 7.99 21.98
CA PRO A 126 -5.37 8.44 22.95
C PRO A 126 -4.14 7.52 22.98
N PRO A 127 -2.98 8.02 23.41
CA PRO A 127 -1.79 7.21 23.62
C PRO A 127 -2.05 6.04 24.57
N LEU A 128 -1.64 4.84 24.15
CA LEU A 128 -1.68 3.63 24.98
C LEU A 128 -0.30 3.20 25.50
N LEU A 129 0.77 3.82 24.98
CA LEU A 129 2.15 3.56 25.39
C LEU A 129 2.62 4.61 26.41
N GLY A 130 3.56 4.22 27.28
CA GLY A 130 4.23 5.16 28.16
C GLY A 130 5.16 6.08 27.38
N ALA A 131 5.20 7.37 27.73
CA ALA A 131 5.98 8.37 27.01
C ALA A 131 7.49 8.04 27.03
N SER A 132 8.14 8.19 25.87
CA SER A 132 9.58 8.02 25.69
C SER A 132 10.05 8.74 24.43
N HIS A 133 10.57 9.96 24.61
CA HIS A 133 11.01 10.81 23.49
C HIS A 133 12.08 10.15 22.61
N ASN A 134 13.07 9.50 23.20
CA ASN A 134 14.13 8.81 22.42
C ASN A 134 13.55 7.72 21.51
N ALA A 135 12.59 6.95 22.01
CA ALA A 135 11.93 5.92 21.22
C ALA A 135 10.97 6.52 20.19
N GLY A 136 10.18 7.53 20.57
CA GLY A 136 9.27 8.26 19.70
C GLY A 136 9.96 8.86 18.48
N ALA A 137 11.03 9.63 18.70
CA ALA A 137 11.88 10.19 17.65
C ALA A 137 12.51 9.11 16.75
N THR A 138 12.91 7.97 17.33
CA THR A 138 13.43 6.82 16.55
C THR A 138 12.34 6.26 15.63
N PHE A 139 11.13 6.01 16.14
CA PHE A 139 10.02 5.51 15.35
C PHE A 139 9.57 6.52 14.27
N ALA A 140 9.59 7.81 14.55
CA ALA A 140 9.31 8.86 13.56
C ALA A 140 10.36 8.85 12.42
N SER A 141 11.64 8.69 12.75
CA SER A 141 12.71 8.54 11.77
C SER A 141 12.54 7.27 10.92
N VAL A 142 12.27 6.13 11.57
CA VAL A 142 11.98 4.86 10.89
C VAL A 142 10.78 5.00 9.96
N HIS A 143 9.69 5.63 10.42
CA HIS A 143 8.49 5.85 9.62
C HIS A 143 8.80 6.65 8.35
N LYS A 144 9.59 7.73 8.46
CA LYS A 144 10.05 8.50 7.29
C LYS A 144 10.81 7.61 6.31
N TRP A 145 11.80 6.85 6.78
CA TRP A 145 12.61 5.97 5.93
C TRP A 145 11.76 4.89 5.24
N LEU A 146 10.82 4.29 5.97
CA LEU A 146 9.88 3.32 5.39
C LEU A 146 8.95 3.98 4.36
N GLY A 147 8.60 5.26 4.55
CA GLY A 147 7.75 6.03 3.65
C GLY A 147 8.44 6.25 2.32
N ASP A 148 9.71 6.66 2.36
CA ASP A 148 10.55 6.77 1.17
C ASP A 148 10.71 5.39 0.49
N ALA A 149 10.93 4.33 1.26
CA ALA A 149 11.12 2.98 0.75
C ALA A 149 9.86 2.42 0.04
N ILE A 150 8.66 2.59 0.60
CA ILE A 150 7.43 2.12 -0.04
C ILE A 150 7.18 2.87 -1.35
N MET A 151 7.48 4.16 -1.43
CA MET A 151 7.29 4.94 -2.65
C MET A 151 8.22 4.48 -3.77
N TRP A 152 9.49 4.25 -3.46
CA TRP A 152 10.43 3.69 -4.44
C TRP A 152 10.00 2.29 -4.89
N LEU A 153 9.65 1.41 -3.96
CA LEU A 153 9.27 0.03 -4.30
C LEU A 153 7.94 -0.03 -5.07
N ALA A 154 6.95 0.78 -4.69
CA ALA A 154 5.67 0.89 -5.39
C ALA A 154 5.85 1.49 -6.79
N GLY A 155 6.72 2.50 -6.93
CA GLY A 155 7.09 3.07 -8.23
C GLY A 155 7.73 2.03 -9.14
N LEU A 156 8.72 1.27 -8.65
CA LEU A 156 9.34 0.17 -9.39
C LEU A 156 8.33 -0.92 -9.77
N HIS A 157 7.42 -1.27 -8.85
CA HIS A 157 6.34 -2.21 -9.11
C HIS A 157 5.40 -1.73 -10.24
N ALA A 158 5.00 -0.46 -10.21
CA ALA A 158 4.16 0.13 -11.26
C ALA A 158 4.88 0.21 -12.61
N LEU A 159 6.16 0.61 -12.61
CA LEU A 159 6.99 0.64 -13.82
C LEU A 159 7.17 -0.76 -14.42
N ALA A 160 7.39 -1.78 -13.59
CA ALA A 160 7.45 -3.16 -14.04
C ALA A 160 6.12 -3.60 -14.68
N ALA A 161 4.98 -3.29 -14.07
CA ALA A 161 3.67 -3.59 -14.64
C ALA A 161 3.45 -2.90 -16.00
N LEU A 162 3.92 -1.65 -16.15
CA LEU A 162 3.88 -0.93 -17.41
C LEU A 162 4.83 -1.54 -18.45
N TYR A 163 6.03 -1.94 -18.06
CA TYR A 163 6.99 -2.63 -18.92
C TYR A 163 6.41 -3.95 -19.45
N HIS A 164 5.80 -4.75 -18.57
CA HIS A 164 5.08 -5.97 -18.94
C HIS A 164 3.93 -5.67 -19.92
N HIS A 165 3.22 -4.55 -19.74
CA HIS A 165 2.10 -4.19 -20.61
C HIS A 165 2.54 -3.68 -21.99
N VAL A 166 3.52 -2.77 -22.04
CA VAL A 166 3.90 -2.04 -23.25
C VAL A 166 4.96 -2.80 -24.07
N VAL A 167 5.96 -3.38 -23.39
CA VAL A 167 7.10 -4.04 -24.03
C VAL A 167 6.85 -5.53 -24.20
N LEU A 168 6.58 -6.24 -23.09
CA LEU A 168 6.42 -7.71 -23.13
C LEU A 168 5.05 -8.16 -23.64
N LYS A 169 4.02 -7.31 -23.48
CA LYS A 169 2.63 -7.56 -23.91
C LYS A 169 2.07 -8.89 -23.42
N ASP A 170 2.47 -9.31 -22.23
CA ASP A 170 2.16 -10.62 -21.64
C ASP A 170 0.90 -10.62 -20.75
N GLY A 171 0.19 -9.49 -20.69
CA GLY A 171 -1.09 -9.37 -20.01
C GLY A 171 -1.01 -9.21 -18.49
N VAL A 172 0.17 -9.13 -17.87
CA VAL A 172 0.32 -9.01 -16.39
C VAL A 172 -0.54 -7.87 -15.84
N LEU A 173 -0.44 -6.65 -16.40
CA LEU A 173 -1.24 -5.51 -15.93
C LEU A 173 -2.74 -5.73 -16.09
N THR A 174 -3.16 -6.40 -17.18
CA THR A 174 -4.58 -6.62 -17.49
C THR A 174 -5.29 -7.53 -16.49
N THR A 175 -4.53 -8.33 -15.73
CA THR A 175 -5.07 -9.16 -14.65
C THR A 175 -5.69 -8.33 -13.52
N MET A 176 -5.18 -7.09 -13.31
CA MET A 176 -5.63 -6.16 -12.28
C MET A 176 -6.54 -5.04 -12.80
N LEU A 177 -6.85 -5.03 -14.10
CA LEU A 177 -7.74 -4.03 -14.69
C LEU A 177 -9.22 -4.48 -14.66
N PRO A 178 -10.16 -3.55 -14.39
CA PRO A 178 -11.59 -3.81 -14.49
C PRO A 178 -12.00 -4.36 -15.87
N ARG A 179 -13.08 -5.16 -15.90
CA ARG A 179 -13.54 -5.84 -17.13
C ARG A 179 -13.87 -4.90 -18.29
N TRP A 180 -14.24 -3.65 -18.03
CA TRP A 180 -14.49 -2.64 -19.07
C TRP A 180 -13.22 -2.11 -19.75
N PHE A 181 -12.02 -2.39 -19.21
CA PHE A 181 -10.77 -2.13 -19.93
C PHE A 181 -10.47 -3.28 -20.91
N PRO A 182 -10.27 -2.99 -22.21
CA PRO A 182 -9.95 -4.02 -23.19
C PRO A 182 -8.67 -4.76 -22.78
N ALA A 183 -8.73 -6.08 -22.61
CA ALA A 183 -7.51 -6.86 -22.61
C ALA A 183 -6.99 -6.83 -24.05
N GLY A 184 -5.83 -6.23 -24.28
CA GLY A 184 -5.16 -6.34 -25.58
C GLY A 184 -5.10 -7.82 -25.95
N ARG A 185 -5.51 -8.17 -27.18
CA ARG A 185 -5.57 -9.57 -27.63
C ARG A 185 -4.20 -10.20 -27.40
N ALA A 186 -4.11 -11.17 -26.48
CA ALA A 186 -2.98 -12.06 -26.44
C ALA A 186 -2.91 -12.72 -27.82
N ARG A 187 -1.80 -12.49 -28.52
CA ARG A 187 -1.54 -13.08 -29.82
C ARG A 187 -1.41 -14.59 -29.61
N THR A 188 -2.48 -15.32 -29.88
CA THR A 188 -2.47 -16.79 -29.98
C THR A 188 -1.78 -17.15 -31.28
N ASP A 189 -0.45 -17.06 -31.29
CA ASP A 189 0.33 -17.68 -32.36
C ASP A 189 0.56 -19.15 -31.98
N ARG A 190 0.33 -20.00 -32.98
CA ARG A 190 0.13 -21.46 -32.93
C ARG A 190 1.30 -22.26 -32.39
#